data_AF-A0A4Z0EV53-F1
#
_entry.id   AF-A0A4Z0EV53-F1
#
_cell.length_a   1.000
_cell.length_b   1.000
_cell.length_c   1.000
_cell.angle_alpha   90.00
_cell.angle_beta   90.00
_cell.angle_gamma   90.00
#
_symmetry.space_group_name_H-M   'P 1'
#
loop_
_entity.id
_entity.type
_entity.pdbx_description
1 polymer ?
#
loop_
_entity_poly.entity_id
_entity_poly.type
_entity_poly.pdbx_seq_one_letter_code
_entity_poly.pdbx_strand_id
1 'polypeptide(L)'
;MPDKYSLAKCEQYGRRLATRLSQQFFGPQPEATLDGPALLKLTPVRQVNLLVLRQLLGRWQQEASQLRSPFFDFEAAPVRAALEQFMNVLSRHIRLDRAALEPLLAQAVADTLVLATAPMAAFERLLLPPAGPADADDNVPLAALRDHLRYFDQAKPFFEGFVNSLPTGNAPLSRDFLRQSFDLYQAAHAKELPALSPLVSEFSTLLPLTEADLWDDGPAAPASPPAPAKAAAPAAPVAAPAPEPAPAAPPKPAASAAAEPAPAPARPLPPVAAPAAAPTPPPPAEAPLYEKLKATQPAAPHLASTLREAIQGTATSLAERGAPKVGSLREAISINQRFSFINELFNGENMEYHAAIQHLDTLPDASAAMAYVQQELAPRYDWSRKEEHVGKLLKLLERKFAGS
;
A
#
# COMPACT_ATOMS: atom_id res chain seq x y z
N MET A 1 -13.11 33.84 -19.61
CA MET A 1 -12.24 34.14 -18.45
C MET A 1 -11.29 32.95 -18.30
N PRO A 2 -10.30 32.88 -17.39
CA PRO A 2 -9.72 31.58 -17.06
C PRO A 2 -10.80 30.78 -16.34
N ASP A 3 -11.32 29.73 -16.98
CA ASP A 3 -12.48 29.00 -16.48
C ASP A 3 -12.07 28.22 -15.22
N LYS A 4 -12.53 28.70 -14.06
CA LYS A 4 -12.14 28.14 -12.77
C LYS A 4 -12.89 26.85 -12.51
N TYR A 5 -12.16 25.74 -12.55
CA TYR A 5 -12.68 24.44 -12.18
C TYR A 5 -12.63 24.23 -10.67
N SER A 6 -13.73 23.75 -10.12
CA SER A 6 -13.95 23.61 -8.69
C SER A 6 -13.40 22.28 -8.17
N LEU A 7 -12.30 22.32 -7.41
CA LEU A 7 -11.73 21.14 -6.75
C LEU A 7 -12.79 20.41 -5.90
N ALA A 8 -13.69 21.16 -5.25
CA ALA A 8 -14.78 20.61 -4.45
C ALA A 8 -15.79 19.80 -5.30
N LYS A 9 -16.09 20.21 -6.53
CA LYS A 9 -17.00 19.48 -7.43
C LYS A 9 -16.34 18.23 -8.02
N CYS A 10 -15.04 18.30 -8.33
CA CYS A 10 -14.25 17.10 -8.66
C CYS A 10 -14.29 16.06 -7.52
N GLU A 11 -14.13 16.49 -6.26
CA GLU A 11 -14.22 15.60 -5.09
C GLU A 11 -15.64 15.10 -4.82
N GLN A 12 -16.67 15.94 -5.01
CA GLN A 12 -18.08 15.53 -4.87
C GLN A 12 -18.48 14.49 -5.94
N TYR A 13 -18.06 14.69 -7.18
CA TYR A 13 -18.24 13.70 -8.26
C TYR A 13 -17.47 12.42 -7.96
N GLY A 14 -16.21 12.51 -7.53
CA GLY A 14 -15.39 11.37 -7.14
C GLY A 14 -16.04 10.49 -6.07
N ARG A 15 -16.56 11.09 -5.00
CA ARG A 15 -17.31 10.39 -3.95
C ARG A 15 -18.56 9.69 -4.51
N ARG A 16 -19.37 10.38 -5.33
CA ARG A 16 -20.60 9.80 -5.93
C ARG A 16 -20.30 8.62 -6.88
N LEU A 17 -19.26 8.74 -7.71
CA LEU A 17 -18.86 7.66 -8.62
C LEU A 17 -18.28 6.47 -7.85
N ALA A 18 -17.43 6.72 -6.83
CA ALA A 18 -16.86 5.66 -6.01
C ALA A 18 -17.94 4.87 -5.25
N THR A 19 -18.91 5.54 -4.60
CA THR A 19 -20.04 4.86 -3.96
C THR A 19 -20.85 4.02 -4.95
N ARG A 20 -21.08 4.51 -6.17
CA ARG A 20 -21.77 3.72 -7.23
C ARG A 20 -20.98 2.48 -7.64
N LEU A 21 -19.69 2.62 -7.92
CA LEU A 21 -18.83 1.50 -8.35
C LEU A 21 -18.63 0.47 -7.23
N SER A 22 -18.43 0.92 -5.99
CA SER A 22 -18.35 0.05 -4.82
C SER A 22 -19.68 -0.68 -4.55
N GLN A 23 -20.83 -0.04 -4.75
CA GLN A 23 -22.13 -0.75 -4.71
C GLN A 23 -22.28 -1.76 -5.85
N GLN A 24 -21.80 -1.45 -7.05
CA GLN A 24 -21.86 -2.36 -8.20
C GLN A 24 -20.97 -3.61 -8.00
N PHE A 25 -19.80 -3.46 -7.38
CA PHE A 25 -18.85 -4.57 -7.15
C PHE A 25 -19.19 -5.40 -5.91
N PHE A 26 -19.39 -4.76 -4.75
CA PHE A 26 -19.60 -5.46 -3.47
C PHE A 26 -21.10 -5.66 -3.11
N GLY A 27 -22.03 -5.02 -3.82
CA GLY A 27 -23.48 -5.17 -3.57
C GLY A 27 -23.99 -6.61 -3.78
N PRO A 28 -23.60 -7.31 -4.86
CA PRO A 28 -23.96 -8.72 -5.05
C PRO A 28 -23.26 -9.69 -4.10
N GLN A 29 -22.08 -9.31 -3.58
CA GLN A 29 -21.21 -10.15 -2.75
C GLN A 29 -20.47 -9.28 -1.71
N PRO A 30 -21.01 -9.11 -0.49
CA PRO A 30 -20.43 -8.19 0.50
C PRO A 30 -19.09 -8.66 1.06
N GLU A 31 -18.79 -9.96 0.99
CA GLU A 31 -17.49 -10.54 1.35
C GLU A 31 -16.49 -10.62 0.19
N ALA A 32 -16.86 -10.14 -1.01
CA ALA A 32 -15.92 -10.07 -2.13
C ALA A 32 -14.71 -9.19 -1.76
N THR A 33 -13.54 -9.56 -2.28
CA THR A 33 -12.30 -8.81 -2.06
C THR A 33 -11.62 -8.54 -3.38
N LEU A 34 -11.13 -7.32 -3.57
CA LEU A 34 -10.47 -6.88 -4.79
C LEU A 34 -8.94 -7.00 -4.66
N ASP A 35 -8.32 -7.66 -5.63
CA ASP A 35 -6.88 -7.90 -5.71
C ASP A 35 -6.17 -6.93 -6.67
N GLY A 36 -4.84 -6.99 -6.73
CA GLY A 36 -4.03 -6.11 -7.60
C GLY A 36 -4.39 -6.21 -9.10
N PRO A 37 -4.49 -7.42 -9.69
CA PRO A 37 -4.95 -7.63 -11.06
C PRO A 37 -6.36 -7.09 -11.36
N ALA A 38 -7.32 -7.23 -10.45
CA ALA A 38 -8.67 -6.68 -10.59
C ALA A 38 -8.68 -5.16 -10.44
N LEU A 39 -7.89 -4.60 -9.51
CA LEU A 39 -7.73 -3.16 -9.31
C LEU A 39 -7.32 -2.44 -10.60
N LEU A 40 -6.36 -3.02 -11.34
CA LEU A 40 -5.91 -2.48 -12.64
C LEU A 40 -7.00 -2.51 -13.74
N LYS A 41 -8.09 -3.24 -13.55
CA LYS A 41 -9.22 -3.41 -14.47
C LYS A 41 -10.56 -2.89 -13.92
N LEU A 42 -10.56 -2.28 -12.74
CA LEU A 42 -11.77 -1.89 -11.99
C LEU A 42 -12.64 -0.87 -12.74
N THR A 43 -12.03 0.08 -13.42
CA THR A 43 -12.72 1.06 -14.28
C THR A 43 -12.09 1.10 -15.67
N PRO A 44 -12.81 1.52 -16.72
CA PRO A 44 -12.22 1.77 -18.04
C PRO A 44 -11.23 2.95 -18.02
N VAL A 45 -11.40 3.92 -17.11
CA VAL A 45 -10.52 5.08 -16.96
C VAL A 45 -9.23 4.66 -16.26
N ARG A 46 -8.27 4.14 -17.04
CA ARG A 46 -7.00 3.56 -16.57
C ARG A 46 -6.24 4.45 -15.58
N GLN A 47 -6.34 5.78 -15.71
CA GLN A 47 -5.73 6.74 -14.79
C GLN A 47 -6.26 6.61 -13.35
N VAL A 48 -7.56 6.34 -13.16
CA VAL A 48 -8.17 6.10 -11.84
C VAL A 48 -7.55 4.86 -11.21
N ASN A 49 -7.50 3.74 -11.95
CA ASN A 49 -6.94 2.47 -11.48
C ASN A 49 -5.47 2.65 -11.04
N LEU A 50 -4.68 3.41 -11.81
CA LEU A 50 -3.28 3.71 -11.47
C LEU A 50 -3.14 4.61 -10.22
N LEU A 51 -4.05 5.56 -10.00
CA LEU A 51 -4.02 6.43 -8.81
C LEU A 51 -4.51 5.72 -7.54
N VAL A 52 -5.46 4.78 -7.64
CA VAL A 52 -5.80 3.87 -6.52
C VAL A 52 -4.57 3.05 -6.13
N LEU A 53 -3.86 2.47 -7.11
CA LEU A 53 -2.64 1.70 -6.86
C LEU A 53 -1.51 2.56 -6.27
N ARG A 54 -1.33 3.80 -6.75
CA ARG A 54 -0.35 4.76 -6.20
C ARG A 54 -0.65 5.08 -4.73
N GLN A 55 -1.90 5.39 -4.39
CA GLN A 55 -2.31 5.68 -3.02
C GLN A 55 -2.09 4.48 -2.09
N LEU A 56 -2.49 3.28 -2.53
CA LEU A 56 -2.33 2.04 -1.76
C LEU A 56 -0.85 1.77 -1.46
N LEU A 57 0.02 1.83 -2.49
CA LEU A 57 1.44 1.58 -2.32
C LEU A 57 2.13 2.67 -1.49
N GLY A 58 1.71 3.93 -1.61
CA GLY A 58 2.20 5.04 -0.79
C GLY A 58 1.90 4.86 0.70
N ARG A 59 0.65 4.50 1.04
CA ARG A 59 0.25 4.17 2.43
C ARG A 59 1.04 2.99 2.95
N TRP A 60 1.16 1.90 2.18
CA TRP A 60 1.96 0.75 2.59
C TRP A 60 3.44 1.10 2.81
N GLN A 61 4.06 1.94 1.97
CA GLN A 61 5.44 2.41 2.21
C GLN A 61 5.57 3.26 3.48
N GLN A 62 4.54 4.03 3.85
CA GLN A 62 4.49 4.81 5.09
C GLN A 62 4.25 3.93 6.34
N GLU A 63 3.44 2.88 6.22
CA GLU A 63 3.24 1.89 7.29
C GLU A 63 4.49 1.03 7.48
N ALA A 64 5.13 0.60 6.40
CA ALA A 64 6.38 -0.15 6.43
C ALA A 64 7.56 0.64 7.03
N SER A 65 7.57 1.99 6.93
CA SER A 65 8.58 2.81 7.61
C SER A 65 8.36 2.89 9.12
N GLN A 66 7.11 2.79 9.60
CA GLN A 66 6.75 2.74 11.02
C GLN A 66 7.09 1.40 11.70
N LEU A 67 7.34 0.33 10.92
CA LEU A 67 7.87 -0.94 11.46
C LEU A 67 9.32 -0.82 11.96
N ARG A 68 10.04 0.28 11.65
CA ARG A 68 11.39 0.53 12.16
C ARG A 68 11.34 0.90 13.65
N SER A 69 12.16 0.22 14.43
CA SER A 69 12.34 0.41 15.88
C SER A 69 13.79 0.75 16.18
N PRO A 70 14.08 1.68 17.12
CA PRO A 70 15.45 2.12 17.43
C PRO A 70 16.31 1.03 18.11
N PHE A 71 15.73 -0.12 18.47
CA PHE A 71 16.42 -1.22 19.14
C PHE A 71 16.99 -2.29 18.19
N PHE A 72 16.76 -2.17 16.87
CA PHE A 72 17.19 -3.16 15.88
C PHE A 72 17.88 -2.53 14.67
N ASP A 73 18.88 -3.21 14.11
CA ASP A 73 19.57 -2.79 12.90
C ASP A 73 18.74 -3.14 11.63
N PHE A 74 18.10 -2.13 11.06
CA PHE A 74 17.37 -2.22 9.78
C PHE A 74 18.26 -1.96 8.55
N GLU A 75 19.53 -1.62 8.73
CA GLU A 75 20.49 -1.33 7.66
C GLU A 75 21.43 -2.51 7.37
N ALA A 76 21.50 -3.48 8.29
CA ALA A 76 22.03 -4.82 8.06
C ALA A 76 21.49 -5.42 6.76
N ALA A 77 22.40 -5.76 5.84
CA ALA A 77 22.07 -6.32 4.52
C ALA A 77 21.05 -7.50 4.54
N PRO A 78 21.16 -8.52 5.43
CA PRO A 78 20.16 -9.59 5.47
C PRO A 78 18.77 -9.12 5.94
N VAL A 79 18.69 -8.09 6.80
CA VAL A 79 17.42 -7.52 7.27
C VAL A 79 16.76 -6.74 6.14
N ARG A 80 17.52 -5.91 5.40
CA ARG A 80 17.02 -5.21 4.20
C ARG A 80 16.51 -6.17 3.13
N ALA A 81 17.27 -7.23 2.83
CA ALA A 81 16.86 -8.23 1.84
C ALA A 81 15.58 -9.00 2.26
N ALA A 82 15.48 -9.39 3.54
CA ALA A 82 14.28 -10.05 4.05
C ALA A 82 13.05 -9.11 4.06
N LEU A 83 13.24 -7.84 4.43
CA LEU A 83 12.19 -6.83 4.38
C LEU A 83 11.74 -6.57 2.93
N GLU A 84 12.65 -6.40 1.98
CA GLU A 84 12.33 -6.23 0.56
C GLU A 84 11.55 -7.44 0.01
N GLN A 85 11.98 -8.66 0.34
CA GLN A 85 11.24 -9.87 -0.04
C GLN A 85 9.82 -9.88 0.55
N PHE A 86 9.65 -9.47 1.81
CA PHE A 86 8.34 -9.35 2.45
C PHE A 86 7.46 -8.28 1.78
N MET A 87 8.00 -7.09 1.51
CA MET A 87 7.31 -6.02 0.77
C MET A 87 6.80 -6.53 -0.59
N ASN A 88 7.67 -7.21 -1.34
CA ASN A 88 7.40 -7.73 -2.69
C ASN A 88 6.41 -8.90 -2.71
N VAL A 89 6.33 -9.70 -1.63
CA VAL A 89 5.30 -10.74 -1.47
C VAL A 89 3.97 -10.10 -1.09
N LEU A 90 3.94 -9.18 -0.12
CA LEU A 90 2.70 -8.55 0.33
C LEU A 90 2.05 -7.68 -0.76
N SER A 91 2.85 -6.96 -1.56
CA SER A 91 2.35 -6.15 -2.69
C SER A 91 1.71 -6.98 -3.81
N ARG A 92 1.87 -8.30 -3.82
CA ARG A 92 1.21 -9.24 -4.74
C ARG A 92 -0.07 -9.84 -4.17
N HIS A 93 -0.25 -9.76 -2.85
CA HIS A 93 -1.41 -10.28 -2.11
C HIS A 93 -2.27 -9.14 -1.56
N ILE A 94 -2.50 -8.11 -2.39
CA ILE A 94 -3.43 -7.03 -2.10
C ILE A 94 -4.82 -7.64 -1.88
N ARG A 95 -5.47 -7.29 -0.77
CA ARG A 95 -6.85 -7.67 -0.43
C ARG A 95 -7.59 -6.42 0.04
N LEU A 96 -8.43 -5.86 -0.82
CA LEU A 96 -9.26 -4.70 -0.51
C LEU A 96 -10.73 -5.09 -0.33
N ASP A 97 -11.31 -4.71 0.81
CA ASP A 97 -12.76 -4.70 1.02
C ASP A 97 -13.38 -3.37 0.55
N ARG A 98 -14.70 -3.25 0.71
CA ARG A 98 -15.45 -2.04 0.33
C ARG A 98 -15.03 -0.79 1.12
N ALA A 99 -14.84 -0.90 2.43
CA ALA A 99 -14.55 0.23 3.31
C ALA A 99 -13.16 0.81 3.04
N ALA A 100 -12.19 -0.04 2.68
CA ALA A 100 -10.87 0.38 2.22
C ALA A 100 -10.89 0.95 0.79
N LEU A 101 -11.64 0.34 -0.15
CA LEU A 101 -11.64 0.76 -1.55
C LEU A 101 -12.40 2.07 -1.81
N GLU A 102 -13.59 2.26 -1.23
CA GLU A 102 -14.46 3.41 -1.52
C GLU A 102 -13.78 4.78 -1.34
N PRO A 103 -13.01 5.07 -0.26
CA PRO A 103 -12.29 6.34 -0.13
C PRO A 103 -11.07 6.46 -1.07
N LEU A 104 -10.35 5.37 -1.34
CA LEU A 104 -9.22 5.37 -2.30
C LEU A 104 -9.70 5.69 -3.71
N LEU A 105 -10.83 5.08 -4.11
CA LEU A 105 -11.47 5.27 -5.41
C LEU A 105 -12.05 6.68 -5.55
N ALA A 106 -12.70 7.21 -4.50
CA ALA A 106 -13.22 8.58 -4.50
C ALA A 106 -12.10 9.60 -4.73
N GLN A 107 -10.97 9.42 -4.03
CA GLN A 107 -9.80 10.28 -4.17
C GLN A 107 -9.15 10.14 -5.56
N ALA A 108 -9.02 8.91 -6.07
CA ALA A 108 -8.42 8.65 -7.38
C ALA A 108 -9.23 9.23 -8.55
N VAL A 109 -10.57 9.21 -8.48
CA VAL A 109 -11.43 9.87 -9.48
C VAL A 109 -11.26 11.38 -9.41
N ALA A 110 -11.28 11.97 -8.20
CA ALA A 110 -11.10 13.40 -8.03
C ALA A 110 -9.75 13.89 -8.57
N ASP A 111 -8.66 13.19 -8.20
CA ASP A 111 -7.30 13.49 -8.69
C ASP A 111 -7.17 13.27 -10.21
N THR A 112 -7.89 12.31 -10.79
CA THR A 112 -7.92 12.11 -12.25
C THR A 112 -8.57 13.29 -12.98
N LEU A 113 -9.63 13.89 -12.43
CA LEU A 113 -10.20 15.12 -12.99
C LEU A 113 -9.25 16.31 -12.80
N VAL A 114 -8.65 16.45 -11.61
CA VAL A 114 -7.72 17.53 -11.27
C VAL A 114 -6.48 17.56 -12.18
N LEU A 115 -6.02 16.40 -12.70
CA LEU A 115 -4.96 16.34 -13.73
C LEU A 115 -5.28 17.12 -15.00
N ALA A 116 -6.55 17.18 -15.41
CA ALA A 116 -6.99 17.91 -16.60
C ALA A 116 -7.49 19.33 -16.25
N THR A 117 -8.14 19.51 -15.10
CA THR A 117 -8.80 20.77 -14.75
C THR A 117 -7.94 21.76 -13.97
N ALA A 118 -6.92 21.30 -13.23
CA ALA A 118 -6.06 22.16 -12.43
C ALA A 118 -4.62 21.59 -12.32
N PRO A 119 -3.79 21.68 -13.37
CA PRO A 119 -2.47 21.04 -13.43
C PRO A 119 -1.52 21.39 -12.29
N MET A 120 -1.53 22.63 -11.78
CA MET A 120 -0.76 23.02 -10.58
C MET A 120 -1.20 22.25 -9.33
N ALA A 121 -2.51 22.16 -9.07
CA ALA A 121 -3.04 21.39 -7.95
C ALA A 121 -2.76 19.89 -8.11
N ALA A 122 -2.75 19.38 -9.34
CA ALA A 122 -2.32 18.03 -9.65
C ALA A 122 -0.82 17.82 -9.38
N PHE A 123 0.03 18.75 -9.80
CA PHE A 123 1.47 18.72 -9.53
C PHE A 123 1.76 18.63 -8.02
N GLU A 124 1.09 19.47 -7.22
CA GLU A 124 1.26 19.48 -5.76
C GLU A 124 0.71 18.25 -5.05
N ARG A 125 -0.43 17.68 -5.49
CA ARG A 125 -1.04 16.48 -4.89
C ARG A 125 -0.39 15.17 -5.37
N LEU A 126 0.18 15.16 -6.59
CA LEU A 126 0.48 13.91 -7.32
C LEU A 126 1.94 13.74 -7.79
N LEU A 127 2.71 14.81 -7.98
CA LEU A 127 4.15 14.71 -8.26
C LEU A 127 5.01 15.03 -7.04
N LEU A 128 4.69 16.09 -6.29
CA LEU A 128 5.42 16.42 -5.07
C LEU A 128 5.16 15.35 -3.98
N PRO A 129 6.17 14.94 -3.19
CA PRO A 129 5.96 14.23 -1.94
C PRO A 129 5.08 15.03 -0.97
N PRO A 130 4.47 14.39 0.05
CA PRO A 130 3.95 15.12 1.21
C PRO A 130 5.10 15.92 1.85
N ALA A 131 4.79 17.11 2.37
CA ALA A 131 5.76 17.90 3.13
C ALA A 131 6.19 17.14 4.40
N GLY A 132 7.44 17.34 4.83
CA GLY A 132 7.97 16.77 6.05
C GLY A 132 7.40 17.42 7.33
N PRO A 133 7.85 17.00 8.52
CA PRO A 133 7.77 17.86 9.70
C PRO A 133 8.51 19.19 9.41
N ALA A 134 8.09 20.28 10.04
CA ALA A 134 8.51 21.65 9.68
C ALA A 134 10.02 21.94 9.76
N ASP A 135 10.79 21.09 10.45
CA ASP A 135 12.25 21.19 10.62
C ASP A 135 13.04 20.32 9.62
N ALA A 136 12.37 19.63 8.69
CA ALA A 136 13.03 18.84 7.65
C ALA A 136 13.33 19.68 6.40
N ASP A 137 14.46 19.39 5.73
CA ASP A 137 14.81 19.96 4.43
C ASP A 137 13.69 19.65 3.40
N ASP A 138 12.96 20.68 2.94
CA ASP A 138 11.81 20.56 2.03
C ASP A 138 12.26 20.37 0.55
N ASN A 139 13.32 19.58 0.37
CA ASN A 139 14.00 19.31 -0.88
C ASN A 139 13.53 17.97 -1.47
N VAL A 140 13.22 17.98 -2.76
CA VAL A 140 12.63 16.84 -3.47
C VAL A 140 13.64 16.28 -4.45
N PRO A 141 14.06 15.00 -4.33
CA PRO A 141 14.97 14.38 -5.28
C PRO A 141 14.26 14.12 -6.61
N LEU A 142 14.90 14.50 -7.73
CA LEU A 142 14.36 14.37 -9.10
C LEU A 142 13.88 12.93 -9.43
N ALA A 143 14.52 11.91 -8.85
CA ALA A 143 14.12 10.52 -8.96
C ALA A 143 12.68 10.26 -8.44
N ALA A 144 12.26 10.91 -7.34
CA ALA A 144 10.90 10.75 -6.80
C ALA A 144 9.83 11.33 -7.73
N LEU A 145 10.12 12.45 -8.41
CA LEU A 145 9.23 13.01 -9.44
C LEU A 145 9.07 12.02 -10.62
N ARG A 146 10.18 11.43 -11.08
CA ARG A 146 10.18 10.39 -12.14
C ARG A 146 9.48 9.10 -11.71
N ASP A 147 9.53 8.74 -10.42
CA ASP A 147 8.80 7.60 -9.87
C ASP A 147 7.28 7.84 -9.78
N HIS A 148 6.85 9.04 -9.38
CA HIS A 148 5.42 9.40 -9.38
C HIS A 148 4.83 9.49 -10.79
N LEU A 149 5.59 10.00 -11.76
CA LEU A 149 5.25 9.99 -13.19
C LEU A 149 4.97 8.58 -13.75
N ARG A 150 5.49 7.51 -13.14
CA ARG A 150 5.18 6.13 -13.57
C ARG A 150 3.68 5.80 -13.47
N TYR A 151 2.92 6.51 -12.64
CA TYR A 151 1.48 6.29 -12.41
C TYR A 151 0.58 7.21 -13.26
N PHE A 152 1.17 8.06 -14.10
CA PHE A 152 0.46 8.93 -15.01
C PHE A 152 0.21 8.21 -16.34
N ASP A 153 -0.90 8.55 -16.97
CA ASP A 153 -1.37 8.04 -18.26
C ASP A 153 -2.04 9.19 -19.02
N GLN A 154 -2.96 9.89 -18.34
CA GLN A 154 -3.49 11.18 -18.78
C GLN A 154 -2.47 12.30 -18.54
N ALA A 155 -2.38 13.24 -19.49
CA ALA A 155 -1.43 14.38 -19.50
C ALA A 155 0.07 14.03 -19.29
N LYS A 156 0.43 12.73 -19.34
CA LYS A 156 1.79 12.24 -19.04
C LYS A 156 2.92 12.97 -19.81
N PRO A 157 2.82 13.23 -21.13
CA PRO A 157 3.89 13.90 -21.88
C PRO A 157 4.19 15.32 -21.38
N PHE A 158 3.17 16.07 -20.93
CA PHE A 158 3.32 17.43 -20.41
C PHE A 158 4.06 17.43 -19.06
N PHE A 159 3.68 16.55 -18.12
CA PHE A 159 4.39 16.44 -16.84
C PHE A 159 5.79 15.81 -17.00
N GLU A 160 6.01 14.93 -17.98
CA GLU A 160 7.36 14.45 -18.35
C GLU A 160 8.20 15.55 -19.00
N GLY A 161 7.61 16.39 -19.85
CA GLY A 161 8.25 17.58 -20.44
C GLY A 161 8.78 18.51 -19.35
N PHE A 162 7.94 18.84 -18.35
CA PHE A 162 8.35 19.59 -17.18
C PHE A 162 9.53 18.93 -16.44
N VAL A 163 9.41 17.65 -16.06
CA VAL A 163 10.45 16.96 -15.27
C VAL A 163 11.75 16.75 -16.04
N ASN A 164 11.73 16.77 -17.38
CA ASN A 164 12.93 16.78 -18.22
C ASN A 164 13.50 18.20 -18.48
N SER A 165 12.74 19.27 -18.20
CA SER A 165 13.19 20.66 -18.26
C SER A 165 13.91 21.13 -16.99
N LEU A 166 13.72 20.43 -15.88
CA LEU A 166 14.40 20.68 -14.61
C LEU A 166 15.93 20.46 -14.72
N PRO A 167 16.74 21.20 -13.94
CA PRO A 167 18.19 21.05 -13.97
C PRO A 167 18.62 19.62 -13.63
N THR A 168 19.44 19.02 -14.49
CA THR A 168 19.83 17.59 -14.48
C THR A 168 20.87 17.22 -13.40
N GLY A 169 21.08 18.09 -12.41
CA GLY A 169 21.95 17.80 -11.27
C GLY A 169 21.28 16.84 -10.28
N ASN A 170 22.08 15.99 -9.61
CA ASN A 170 21.60 15.15 -8.50
C ASN A 170 21.34 15.92 -7.19
N ALA A 171 21.43 17.26 -7.20
CA ALA A 171 21.04 18.08 -6.06
C ALA A 171 19.50 18.03 -5.90
N PRO A 172 18.97 17.81 -4.69
CA PRO A 172 17.52 17.79 -4.48
C PRO A 172 16.97 19.22 -4.58
N LEU A 173 15.76 19.36 -5.13
CA LEU A 173 15.20 20.66 -5.52
C LEU A 173 14.15 21.12 -4.51
N SER A 174 14.26 22.36 -4.00
CA SER A 174 13.31 22.87 -3.00
C SER A 174 11.88 22.94 -3.54
N ARG A 175 10.90 22.67 -2.65
CA ARG A 175 9.48 22.62 -2.99
C ARG A 175 8.98 23.88 -3.72
N ASP A 176 9.42 25.06 -3.28
CA ASP A 176 8.98 26.33 -3.87
C ASP A 176 9.68 26.66 -5.20
N PHE A 177 10.93 26.24 -5.41
CA PHE A 177 11.56 26.30 -6.74
C PHE A 177 10.80 25.43 -7.75
N LEU A 178 10.38 24.23 -7.34
CA LEU A 178 9.59 23.34 -8.18
C LEU A 178 8.21 23.93 -8.52
N ARG A 179 7.51 24.53 -7.56
CA ARG A 179 6.25 25.26 -7.80
C ARG A 179 6.41 26.40 -8.81
N GLN A 180 7.39 27.29 -8.58
CA GLN A 180 7.62 28.46 -9.45
C GLN A 180 8.04 28.02 -10.87
N SER A 181 8.87 26.99 -10.98
CA SER A 181 9.26 26.41 -12.27
C SER A 181 8.07 25.79 -13.00
N PHE A 182 7.16 25.12 -12.27
CA PHE A 182 5.97 24.52 -12.87
C PHE A 182 4.96 25.57 -13.35
N ASP A 183 4.78 26.69 -12.62
CA ASP A 183 3.91 27.79 -13.02
C ASP A 183 4.36 28.42 -14.34
N LEU A 184 5.67 28.72 -14.44
CA LEU A 184 6.29 29.22 -15.67
C LEU A 184 6.19 28.22 -16.83
N TYR A 185 6.40 26.93 -16.57
CA TYR A 185 6.25 25.87 -17.57
C TYR A 185 4.80 25.74 -18.04
N GLN A 186 3.82 25.75 -17.12
CA GLN A 186 2.39 25.69 -17.45
C GLN A 186 1.97 26.91 -18.28
N ALA A 187 2.46 28.11 -17.97
CA ALA A 187 2.19 29.32 -18.74
C ALA A 187 2.73 29.24 -20.18
N ALA A 188 3.91 28.65 -20.39
CA ALA A 188 4.52 28.46 -21.70
C ALA A 188 3.88 27.33 -22.52
N HIS A 189 3.59 26.19 -21.88
CA HIS A 189 3.19 24.93 -22.52
C HIS A 189 1.68 24.63 -22.40
N ALA A 190 0.83 25.61 -22.05
CA ALA A 190 -0.62 25.44 -21.86
C ALA A 190 -1.37 24.78 -23.03
N LYS A 191 -0.81 24.81 -24.26
CA LYS A 191 -1.38 24.18 -25.47
C LYS A 191 -1.09 22.68 -25.60
N GLU A 192 -0.16 22.15 -24.80
CA GLU A 192 0.22 20.73 -24.79
C GLU A 192 -0.60 19.92 -23.77
N LEU A 193 -1.42 20.60 -22.96
CA LEU A 193 -2.37 19.98 -22.05
C LEU A 193 -3.51 19.32 -22.85
N PRO A 194 -3.88 18.05 -22.59
CA PRO A 194 -4.99 17.41 -23.28
C PRO A 194 -6.33 18.09 -22.96
N ALA A 195 -7.25 18.09 -23.93
CA ALA A 195 -8.60 18.61 -23.74
C ALA A 195 -9.39 17.81 -22.69
N LEU A 196 -10.29 18.48 -21.98
CA LEU A 196 -11.13 17.90 -20.93
C LEU A 196 -12.25 17.00 -21.49
N SER A 197 -12.77 17.31 -22.69
CA SER A 197 -13.91 16.64 -23.32
C SER A 197 -13.80 15.12 -23.49
N PRO A 198 -12.68 14.50 -23.94
CA PRO A 198 -12.56 13.04 -23.95
C PRO A 198 -12.64 12.43 -22.55
N LEU A 199 -12.01 13.04 -21.54
CA LEU A 199 -12.01 12.54 -20.17
C LEU A 199 -13.40 12.64 -19.53
N VAL A 200 -14.11 13.75 -19.78
CA VAL A 200 -15.51 13.91 -19.35
C VAL A 200 -16.41 12.90 -20.06
N SER A 201 -16.20 12.64 -21.36
CA SER A 201 -16.94 11.61 -22.09
C SER A 201 -16.75 10.21 -21.48
N GLU A 202 -15.50 9.81 -21.23
CA GLU A 202 -15.18 8.55 -20.53
C GLU A 202 -15.89 8.44 -19.18
N PHE A 203 -15.81 9.47 -18.34
CA PHE A 203 -16.46 9.50 -17.04
C PHE A 203 -17.99 9.47 -17.12
N SER A 204 -18.58 10.16 -18.10
CA SER A 204 -20.03 10.24 -18.30
C SER A 204 -20.66 8.87 -18.61
N THR A 205 -19.89 7.92 -19.17
CA THR A 205 -20.33 6.51 -19.32
C THR A 205 -20.56 5.79 -17.99
N LEU A 206 -19.85 6.19 -16.92
CA LEU A 206 -19.92 5.56 -15.59
C LEU A 206 -20.91 6.28 -14.66
N LEU A 207 -20.96 7.61 -14.74
CA LEU A 207 -21.93 8.46 -14.04
C LEU A 207 -22.05 9.78 -14.83
N PRO A 208 -23.25 10.23 -15.24
CA PRO A 208 -23.39 11.42 -16.07
C PRO A 208 -22.65 12.64 -15.51
N LEU A 209 -21.83 13.23 -16.37
CA LEU A 209 -20.96 14.37 -16.10
C LEU A 209 -20.90 15.26 -17.36
N THR A 210 -20.91 16.57 -17.15
CA THR A 210 -20.61 17.60 -18.15
C THR A 210 -19.45 18.49 -17.68
N GLU A 211 -18.80 19.21 -18.59
CA GLU A 211 -17.75 20.17 -18.22
C GLU A 211 -18.30 21.30 -17.32
N ALA A 212 -19.57 21.69 -17.52
CA ALA A 212 -20.24 22.69 -16.71
C ALA A 212 -20.47 22.26 -15.25
N ASP A 213 -20.63 20.96 -14.96
CA ASP A 213 -20.71 20.45 -13.59
C ASP A 213 -19.39 20.64 -12.81
N LEU A 214 -18.27 20.90 -13.51
CA LEU A 214 -16.93 21.04 -12.92
C LEU A 214 -16.51 22.51 -12.70
N TRP A 215 -17.17 23.50 -13.31
CA TRP A 215 -16.86 24.92 -13.07
C TRP A 215 -17.32 25.39 -11.68
N ASP A 216 -16.66 26.39 -11.09
CA ASP A 216 -17.07 27.01 -9.81
C ASP A 216 -18.51 27.55 -9.88
N ASP A 217 -18.85 28.31 -10.92
CA ASP A 217 -20.21 28.84 -11.17
C ASP A 217 -21.19 27.80 -11.77
N GLY A 218 -20.73 26.57 -12.00
CA GLY A 218 -21.55 25.46 -12.51
C GLY A 218 -22.72 25.07 -11.59
N PRO A 219 -23.77 24.40 -12.12
CA PRO A 219 -24.97 24.06 -11.34
C PRO A 219 -24.62 23.27 -10.07
N ALA A 220 -25.11 23.74 -8.92
CA ALA A 220 -24.86 23.12 -7.61
C ALA A 220 -25.68 21.82 -7.38
N ALA A 221 -26.62 21.52 -8.27
CA ALA A 221 -27.35 20.26 -8.31
C ALA A 221 -26.89 19.45 -9.53
N PRO A 222 -26.56 18.15 -9.38
CA PRO A 222 -26.07 17.34 -10.49
C PRO A 222 -27.15 17.18 -11.56
N ALA A 223 -26.73 17.16 -12.82
CA ALA A 223 -27.62 16.95 -13.98
C ALA A 223 -28.59 15.78 -13.75
N SER A 224 -29.88 16.10 -13.58
CA SER A 224 -30.95 15.11 -13.60
C SER A 224 -31.04 14.51 -15.01
N PRO A 225 -31.32 13.20 -15.15
CA PRO A 225 -31.56 12.62 -16.47
C PRO A 225 -32.72 13.37 -17.15
N PRO A 226 -32.67 13.64 -18.46
CA PRO A 226 -33.68 14.41 -19.16
C PRO A 226 -35.03 13.70 -19.07
N ALA A 227 -35.96 14.29 -18.32
CA ALA A 227 -37.28 13.70 -18.08
C ALA A 227 -38.09 13.66 -19.40
N PRO A 228 -38.62 12.49 -19.82
CA PRO A 228 -39.52 12.43 -20.96
C PRO A 228 -40.79 13.24 -20.67
N ALA A 229 -41.28 13.96 -21.68
CA ALA A 229 -42.26 15.02 -21.48
C ALA A 229 -43.69 14.50 -21.17
N LYS A 230 -44.28 15.07 -20.11
CA LYS A 230 -45.73 15.26 -19.88
C LYS A 230 -46.70 14.15 -20.34
N ALA A 231 -47.19 13.38 -19.36
CA ALA A 231 -48.63 13.11 -19.26
C ALA A 231 -49.20 13.96 -18.11
N ALA A 232 -50.41 14.49 -18.23
CA ALA A 232 -51.00 15.41 -17.26
C ALA A 232 -52.24 14.83 -16.59
N ALA A 233 -52.35 14.99 -15.27
CA ALA A 233 -53.57 14.82 -14.49
C ALA A 233 -53.62 15.89 -13.37
N PRO A 234 -54.79 16.43 -12.98
CA PRO A 234 -54.87 17.60 -12.08
C PRO A 234 -54.77 17.27 -10.59
N ALA A 235 -54.67 18.33 -9.77
CA ALA A 235 -54.48 18.23 -8.32
C ALA A 235 -55.78 18.02 -7.52
N ALA A 236 -55.64 17.31 -6.38
CA ALA A 236 -55.90 17.71 -4.99
C ALA A 236 -56.99 18.80 -4.69
N PRO A 237 -57.67 18.82 -3.51
CA PRO A 237 -56.94 19.14 -2.25
C PRO A 237 -57.50 18.61 -0.90
N VAL A 238 -56.65 18.71 0.15
CA VAL A 238 -56.90 18.79 1.62
C VAL A 238 -57.77 17.69 2.32
N ALA A 239 -57.58 17.38 3.62
CA ALA A 239 -57.00 18.15 4.73
C ALA A 239 -56.24 17.30 5.78
N ALA A 240 -55.47 17.98 6.63
CA ALA A 240 -55.03 17.48 7.95
C ALA A 240 -55.96 18.03 9.05
N PRO A 241 -55.92 17.51 10.29
CA PRO A 241 -54.96 18.06 11.26
C PRO A 241 -54.37 17.06 12.28
N ALA A 242 -53.39 17.54 13.05
CA ALA A 242 -52.88 16.99 14.32
C ALA A 242 -53.42 17.89 15.49
N PRO A 243 -53.14 17.67 16.80
CA PRO A 243 -52.21 16.74 17.47
C PRO A 243 -52.95 15.84 18.51
N GLU A 244 -52.57 15.49 19.75
CA GLU A 244 -51.47 15.83 20.68
C GLU A 244 -51.14 14.60 21.64
N PRO A 245 -50.68 14.66 22.93
CA PRO A 245 -49.70 13.67 23.42
C PRO A 245 -50.08 12.98 24.77
N ALA A 246 -49.05 12.65 25.57
CA ALA A 246 -49.00 12.29 27.00
C ALA A 246 -48.77 10.79 27.36
N PRO A 247 -48.13 10.48 28.52
CA PRO A 247 -47.27 9.29 28.65
C PRO A 247 -47.62 8.31 29.80
N ALA A 248 -46.95 7.15 29.85
CA ALA A 248 -46.96 6.25 31.02
C ALA A 248 -45.65 5.45 31.20
N ALA A 249 -45.19 5.37 32.45
CA ALA A 249 -44.15 4.49 33.01
C ALA A 249 -44.26 4.57 34.56
N PRO A 250 -43.57 3.75 35.38
CA PRO A 250 -42.81 2.53 35.13
C PRO A 250 -43.56 1.30 35.78
N PRO A 251 -42.95 0.25 36.40
CA PRO A 251 -42.02 0.32 37.53
C PRO A 251 -40.78 -0.63 37.43
N LYS A 252 -39.93 -0.61 38.47
CA LYS A 252 -38.68 -1.37 38.61
C LYS A 252 -38.64 -2.06 40.00
N PRO A 253 -38.18 -3.31 40.15
CA PRO A 253 -37.77 -3.86 41.44
C PRO A 253 -36.25 -3.74 41.71
N ALA A 254 -35.89 -3.71 42.99
CA ALA A 254 -34.51 -3.86 43.52
C ALA A 254 -34.21 -5.38 43.70
N ALA A 255 -33.01 -5.94 43.51
CA ALA A 255 -31.67 -5.68 44.08
C ALA A 255 -31.41 -6.37 45.45
N SER A 256 -30.49 -7.35 45.43
CA SER A 256 -29.66 -7.86 46.55
C SER A 256 -28.56 -8.75 45.93
N ALA A 257 -27.24 -8.73 46.20
CA ALA A 257 -26.35 -8.19 47.25
C ALA A 257 -25.75 -9.25 48.21
N ALA A 258 -24.58 -9.79 47.83
CA ALA A 258 -23.53 -10.38 48.68
C ALA A 258 -22.25 -10.48 47.79
N ALA A 259 -21.16 -9.73 48.01
CA ALA A 259 -20.15 -9.83 49.08
C ALA A 259 -19.26 -11.10 48.92
N GLU A 260 -18.03 -11.00 48.38
CA GLU A 260 -16.73 -10.63 49.00
C GLU A 260 -16.12 -11.75 49.89
N PRO A 261 -14.77 -11.86 50.07
CA PRO A 261 -13.81 -10.75 50.20
C PRO A 261 -12.49 -10.80 49.40
N ALA A 262 -11.76 -9.68 49.42
CA ALA A 262 -10.38 -9.53 48.90
C ALA A 262 -9.26 -10.07 49.84
N PRO A 263 -8.00 -10.04 49.38
CA PRO A 263 -7.00 -9.17 50.03
C PRO A 263 -6.29 -8.25 49.00
N ALA A 264 -6.20 -6.93 49.18
CA ALA A 264 -5.51 -6.11 50.20
C ALA A 264 -4.12 -5.60 49.68
N PRO A 265 -3.70 -4.35 49.97
CA PRO A 265 -2.81 -3.60 49.06
C PRO A 265 -1.34 -3.53 49.47
N ALA A 266 -0.45 -3.41 48.47
CA ALA A 266 0.94 -3.02 48.65
C ALA A 266 1.08 -1.49 48.91
N ARG A 267 2.08 -1.09 49.70
CA ARG A 267 2.28 0.29 50.17
C ARG A 267 3.10 1.13 49.17
N PRO A 268 2.91 2.47 49.12
CA PRO A 268 3.87 3.37 48.50
C PRO A 268 5.17 3.47 49.33
N LEU A 269 6.30 3.71 48.64
CA LEU A 269 7.61 3.97 49.26
C LEU A 269 7.93 5.48 49.25
N PRO A 270 8.75 5.97 50.20
CA PRO A 270 9.07 7.40 50.34
C PRO A 270 10.08 7.88 49.28
N PRO A 271 10.12 9.19 48.98
CA PRO A 271 11.12 9.78 48.11
C PRO A 271 12.49 9.88 48.80
N VAL A 272 13.55 9.49 48.09
CA VAL A 272 14.95 9.76 48.44
C VAL A 272 15.46 10.87 47.51
N ALA A 273 16.27 11.79 48.03
CA ALA A 273 16.68 13.01 47.34
C ALA A 273 18.17 13.04 46.97
N ALA A 274 18.49 13.81 45.91
CA ALA A 274 19.82 14.26 45.48
C ALA A 274 20.76 13.16 44.89
N PRO A 275 21.80 13.53 44.11
CA PRO A 275 22.23 14.89 43.73
C PRO A 275 22.06 15.21 42.23
N ALA A 276 22.30 16.48 41.88
CA ALA A 276 22.28 16.96 40.49
C ALA A 276 23.63 16.73 39.79
N ALA A 277 23.59 16.51 38.47
CA ALA A 277 24.74 16.54 37.57
C ALA A 277 24.36 17.27 36.25
N ALA A 278 25.36 17.75 35.52
CA ALA A 278 25.22 18.73 34.44
C ALA A 278 24.35 18.27 33.24
N PRO A 279 23.73 19.20 32.49
CA PRO A 279 23.06 18.88 31.24
C PRO A 279 24.07 18.44 30.18
N THR A 280 23.98 17.20 29.72
CA THR A 280 24.58 16.77 28.45
C THR A 280 23.80 17.40 27.29
N PRO A 281 24.48 17.85 26.21
CA PRO A 281 23.78 18.31 25.02
C PRO A 281 23.06 17.15 24.33
N PRO A 282 21.91 17.38 23.67
CA PRO A 282 21.34 16.38 22.78
C PRO A 282 22.33 16.08 21.64
N PRO A 283 22.46 14.82 21.18
CA PRO A 283 23.18 14.54 19.94
C PRO A 283 22.50 15.28 18.77
N PRO A 284 23.26 15.70 17.74
CA PRO A 284 22.70 16.43 16.61
C PRO A 284 21.64 15.60 15.89
N ALA A 285 20.57 16.26 15.42
CA ALA A 285 19.54 15.61 14.63
C ALA A 285 20.11 15.20 13.26
N GLU A 286 20.52 13.94 13.12
CA GLU A 286 20.83 13.39 11.81
C GLU A 286 19.56 13.34 10.95
N ALA A 287 19.61 13.97 9.77
CA ALA A 287 18.53 13.95 8.79
C ALA A 287 18.09 12.49 8.48
N PRO A 288 16.78 12.24 8.28
CA PRO A 288 16.23 10.90 8.21
C PRO A 288 16.92 10.05 7.14
N LEU A 289 17.52 8.94 7.59
CA LEU A 289 18.43 8.08 6.83
C LEU A 289 17.82 7.50 5.53
N TYR A 290 16.50 7.59 5.39
CA TYR A 290 15.72 7.33 4.18
C TYR A 290 16.28 8.03 2.91
N GLU A 291 16.77 9.28 3.03
CA GLU A 291 17.46 10.01 1.95
C GLU A 291 18.74 9.29 1.51
N LYS A 292 19.62 8.96 2.47
CA LYS A 292 20.89 8.25 2.24
C LYS A 292 20.63 6.86 1.62
N LEU A 293 19.58 6.17 2.05
CA LEU A 293 19.12 4.89 1.51
C LEU A 293 18.68 4.95 0.05
N LYS A 294 18.05 6.04 -0.40
CA LYS A 294 17.73 6.25 -1.83
C LYS A 294 18.98 6.62 -2.64
N ALA A 295 19.88 7.43 -2.08
CA ALA A 295 21.07 7.91 -2.78
C ALA A 295 22.10 6.81 -3.12
N THR A 296 22.12 5.69 -2.38
CA THR A 296 23.17 4.65 -2.49
C THR A 296 22.75 3.42 -3.31
N GLN A 297 21.56 3.41 -3.95
CA GLN A 297 21.07 2.23 -4.68
C GLN A 297 20.99 2.45 -6.21
N PRO A 298 21.64 1.61 -7.04
CA PRO A 298 21.30 1.48 -8.45
C PRO A 298 19.84 1.02 -8.60
N ALA A 299 19.13 1.53 -9.60
CA ALA A 299 17.68 1.35 -9.71
C ALA A 299 17.26 -0.12 -9.96
N ALA A 300 16.78 -0.79 -8.91
CA ALA A 300 16.05 -2.05 -9.01
C ALA A 300 14.73 -1.86 -9.79
N PRO A 301 14.18 -2.92 -10.44
CA PRO A 301 12.93 -2.84 -11.18
C PRO A 301 11.74 -2.60 -10.23
N HIS A 302 11.33 -1.33 -10.14
CA HIS A 302 10.21 -0.89 -9.30
C HIS A 302 8.92 -1.69 -9.59
N LEU A 303 8.13 -2.00 -8.55
CA LEU A 303 6.95 -2.88 -8.64
C LEU A 303 5.94 -2.53 -9.75
N ALA A 304 5.81 -1.24 -10.10
CA ALA A 304 4.98 -0.78 -11.21
C ALA A 304 5.45 -1.24 -12.60
N SER A 305 6.76 -1.50 -12.77
CA SER A 305 7.33 -2.15 -13.95
C SER A 305 7.02 -3.65 -13.93
N THR A 306 7.26 -4.35 -12.82
CA THR A 306 6.97 -5.80 -12.69
C THR A 306 5.49 -6.13 -12.94
N LEU A 307 4.57 -5.28 -12.46
CA LEU A 307 3.13 -5.43 -12.73
C LEU A 307 2.74 -5.11 -14.19
N ARG A 308 3.55 -4.36 -14.92
CA ARG A 308 3.37 -4.09 -16.38
C ARG A 308 3.98 -5.20 -17.24
N GLU A 309 5.17 -5.68 -16.87
CA GLU A 309 5.86 -6.82 -17.49
C GLU A 309 4.97 -8.09 -17.42
N ALA A 310 4.33 -8.34 -16.28
CA ALA A 310 3.36 -9.42 -16.11
C ALA A 310 2.11 -9.30 -17.02
N ILE A 311 1.82 -8.12 -17.56
CA ILE A 311 0.67 -7.86 -18.46
C ILE A 311 1.09 -7.87 -19.95
N GLN A 312 2.36 -7.60 -20.26
CA GLN A 312 2.86 -7.54 -21.64
C GLN A 312 3.18 -8.91 -22.28
N GLY A 313 2.81 -10.02 -21.63
CA GLY A 313 2.96 -11.38 -22.18
C GLY A 313 4.39 -11.92 -22.20
N THR A 314 5.39 -11.12 -21.83
CA THR A 314 6.79 -11.54 -21.63
C THR A 314 7.01 -12.30 -20.31
N ALA A 315 5.94 -12.62 -19.60
CA ALA A 315 5.93 -13.57 -18.50
C ALA A 315 6.18 -15.00 -19.01
N THR A 316 7.45 -15.33 -19.29
CA THR A 316 7.89 -16.73 -19.43
C THR A 316 7.46 -17.49 -18.17
N SER A 317 6.75 -18.60 -18.33
CA SER A 317 6.18 -19.32 -17.19
C SER A 317 7.27 -19.67 -16.18
N LEU A 318 7.07 -19.31 -14.91
CA LEU A 318 8.02 -19.66 -13.85
C LEU A 318 8.06 -21.17 -13.59
N ALA A 319 7.14 -21.95 -14.16
CA ALA A 319 7.17 -23.41 -14.18
C ALA A 319 8.08 -24.00 -15.28
N GLU A 320 8.40 -23.24 -16.33
CA GLU A 320 9.31 -23.67 -17.42
C GLU A 320 10.76 -23.25 -17.18
N ARG A 321 10.99 -22.30 -16.26
CA ARG A 321 12.31 -22.14 -15.63
C ARG A 321 12.52 -23.30 -14.66
N GLY A 322 13.07 -24.41 -15.18
CA GLY A 322 13.51 -25.56 -14.39
C GLY A 322 14.29 -25.09 -13.15
N ALA A 323 13.97 -25.67 -11.99
CA ALA A 323 14.39 -25.13 -10.70
C ALA A 323 15.91 -24.88 -10.65
N PRO A 324 16.36 -23.71 -10.14
CA PRO A 324 17.77 -23.37 -10.15
C PRO A 324 18.59 -24.41 -9.37
N LYS A 325 19.77 -24.74 -9.90
CA LYS A 325 20.68 -25.71 -9.27
C LYS A 325 20.94 -25.31 -7.81
N VAL A 326 20.70 -26.24 -6.90
CA VAL A 326 20.88 -26.05 -5.47
C VAL A 326 22.37 -26.16 -5.14
N GLY A 327 23.04 -25.02 -4.97
CA GLY A 327 24.45 -24.98 -4.53
C GLY A 327 24.63 -25.41 -3.07
N SER A 328 23.62 -25.16 -2.22
CA SER A 328 23.61 -25.53 -0.80
C SER A 328 22.18 -25.71 -0.27
N LEU A 329 21.98 -26.69 0.61
CA LEU A 329 20.76 -26.88 1.39
C LEU A 329 20.40 -25.64 2.22
N ARG A 330 21.41 -24.95 2.77
CA ARG A 330 21.23 -23.71 3.54
C ARG A 330 20.54 -22.59 2.74
N GLU A 331 20.72 -22.57 1.42
CA GLU A 331 20.08 -21.64 0.48
C GLU A 331 18.73 -22.17 -0.03
N ALA A 332 18.61 -23.49 -0.21
CA ALA A 332 17.41 -24.15 -0.72
C ALA A 332 16.28 -24.35 0.31
N ILE A 333 16.58 -24.22 1.61
CA ILE A 333 15.61 -24.24 2.72
C ILE A 333 15.08 -22.82 2.96
N SER A 334 13.78 -22.62 2.76
CA SER A 334 13.14 -21.31 2.99
C SER A 334 13.10 -20.95 4.49
N ILE A 335 12.94 -19.66 4.80
CA ILE A 335 12.98 -19.20 6.19
C ILE A 335 11.90 -19.84 7.07
N ASN A 336 10.70 -20.06 6.53
CA ASN A 336 9.62 -20.76 7.23
C ASN A 336 9.93 -22.25 7.41
N GLN A 337 10.52 -22.92 6.39
CA GLN A 337 10.97 -24.31 6.51
C GLN A 337 12.06 -24.45 7.58
N ARG A 338 12.98 -23.49 7.68
CA ARG A 338 14.02 -23.45 8.71
C ARG A 338 13.41 -23.41 10.11
N PHE A 339 12.45 -22.53 10.38
CA PHE A 339 11.76 -22.50 11.67
C PHE A 339 10.99 -23.79 11.96
N SER A 340 10.29 -24.36 10.97
CA SER A 340 9.63 -25.66 11.10
C SER A 340 10.61 -26.80 11.39
N PHE A 341 11.81 -26.81 10.81
CA PHE A 341 12.81 -27.84 11.08
C PHE A 341 13.48 -27.65 12.44
N ILE A 342 13.85 -26.42 12.83
CA ILE A 342 14.43 -26.15 14.16
C ILE A 342 13.46 -26.61 15.26
N ASN A 343 12.19 -26.18 15.18
CA ASN A 343 11.20 -26.49 16.22
C ASN A 343 10.82 -27.98 16.23
N GLU A 344 10.40 -28.53 15.09
CA GLU A 344 9.85 -29.90 15.05
C GLU A 344 10.96 -30.95 15.04
N LEU A 345 11.97 -30.82 14.18
CA LEU A 345 13.01 -31.84 14.03
C LEU A 345 14.10 -31.71 15.10
N PHE A 346 14.55 -30.50 15.43
CA PHE A 346 15.65 -30.28 16.38
C PHE A 346 15.18 -29.80 17.77
N ASN A 347 13.88 -29.90 18.08
CA ASN A 347 13.28 -29.57 19.39
C ASN A 347 13.57 -28.13 19.88
N GLY A 348 13.92 -27.21 18.97
CA GLY A 348 14.35 -25.83 19.27
C GLY A 348 15.87 -25.58 19.17
N GLU A 349 16.70 -26.63 19.08
CA GLU A 349 18.17 -26.52 19.09
C GLU A 349 18.74 -26.01 17.77
N ASN A 350 18.71 -24.68 17.63
CA ASN A 350 19.13 -23.92 16.46
C ASN A 350 20.62 -24.17 16.07
N MET A 351 21.51 -24.36 17.06
CA MET A 351 22.92 -24.69 16.79
C MET A 351 23.07 -26.10 16.20
N GLU A 352 22.35 -27.08 16.73
CA GLU A 352 22.43 -28.46 16.23
C GLU A 352 21.80 -28.61 14.84
N TYR A 353 20.69 -27.92 14.59
CA TYR A 353 20.14 -27.77 13.24
C TYR A 353 21.18 -27.22 12.26
N HIS A 354 21.88 -26.14 12.63
CA HIS A 354 22.86 -25.52 11.74
C HIS A 354 24.08 -26.42 11.48
N ALA A 355 24.56 -27.15 12.50
CA ALA A 355 25.62 -28.14 12.34
C ALA A 355 25.19 -29.31 11.43
N ALA A 356 23.98 -29.86 11.63
CA ALA A 356 23.47 -30.97 10.84
C ALA A 356 23.26 -30.60 9.35
N ILE A 357 22.70 -29.42 9.06
CA ILE A 357 22.56 -28.93 7.68
C ILE A 357 23.94 -28.67 7.04
N GLN A 358 24.90 -28.11 7.79
CA GLN A 358 26.27 -27.93 7.27
C GLN A 358 26.93 -29.28 6.95
N HIS A 359 26.75 -30.31 7.78
CA HIS A 359 27.27 -31.65 7.50
C HIS A 359 26.61 -32.27 6.25
N LEU A 360 25.29 -32.20 6.14
CA LEU A 360 24.53 -32.64 4.96
C LEU A 360 24.93 -31.92 3.65
N ASP A 361 25.38 -30.67 3.75
CA ASP A 361 25.97 -29.96 2.61
C ASP A 361 27.37 -30.49 2.23
N THR A 362 28.20 -30.89 3.21
CA THR A 362 29.53 -31.48 2.95
C THR A 362 29.54 -32.93 2.46
N LEU A 363 28.42 -33.66 2.57
CA LEU A 363 28.33 -35.05 2.09
C LEU A 363 28.27 -35.12 0.54
N PRO A 364 28.95 -36.10 -0.09
CA PRO A 364 29.09 -36.18 -1.55
C PRO A 364 27.84 -36.71 -2.26
N ASP A 365 27.11 -37.64 -1.64
CA ASP A 365 26.05 -38.42 -2.29
C ASP A 365 24.72 -38.38 -1.53
N ALA A 366 23.62 -38.50 -2.28
CA ALA A 366 22.26 -38.61 -1.73
C ALA A 366 22.13 -39.78 -0.75
N SER A 367 22.72 -40.93 -1.06
CA SER A 367 22.70 -42.14 -0.22
C SER A 367 23.38 -41.92 1.13
N ALA A 368 24.54 -41.24 1.15
CA ALA A 368 25.24 -40.88 2.37
C ALA A 368 24.44 -39.89 3.23
N ALA A 369 23.83 -38.89 2.60
CA ALA A 369 22.98 -37.91 3.29
C ALA A 369 21.70 -38.53 3.88
N MET A 370 21.05 -39.45 3.14
CA MET A 370 19.91 -40.23 3.64
C MET A 370 20.31 -41.17 4.78
N ALA A 371 21.47 -41.82 4.70
CA ALA A 371 22.00 -42.67 5.77
C ALA A 371 22.24 -41.86 7.05
N TYR A 372 22.88 -40.69 6.97
CA TYR A 372 23.08 -39.80 8.12
C TYR A 372 21.76 -39.35 8.77
N VAL A 373 20.77 -38.99 7.94
CA VAL A 373 19.41 -38.68 8.40
C VAL A 373 18.77 -39.84 9.17
N GLN A 374 18.86 -41.06 8.67
CA GLN A 374 18.18 -42.22 9.26
C GLN A 374 18.94 -42.86 10.44
N GLN A 375 20.27 -42.82 10.44
CA GLN A 375 21.13 -43.53 11.39
C GLN A 375 21.62 -42.65 12.54
N GLU A 376 21.79 -41.34 12.34
CA GLU A 376 22.23 -40.43 13.42
C GLU A 376 21.13 -39.44 13.83
N LEU A 377 20.52 -38.70 12.90
CA LEU A 377 19.57 -37.64 13.28
C LEU A 377 18.23 -38.21 13.79
N ALA A 378 17.61 -39.13 13.05
CA ALA A 378 16.31 -39.71 13.42
C ALA A 378 16.26 -40.36 14.82
N PRO A 379 17.26 -41.16 15.27
CA PRO A 379 17.28 -41.70 16.63
C PRO A 379 17.70 -40.67 17.70
N ARG A 380 18.53 -39.66 17.37
CA ARG A 380 19.00 -38.64 18.32
C ARG A 380 17.89 -37.69 18.80
N TYR A 381 16.90 -37.41 17.96
CA TYR A 381 15.86 -36.40 18.22
C TYR A 381 14.42 -36.99 18.26
N ASP A 382 14.31 -38.32 18.32
CA ASP A 382 13.07 -39.11 18.22
C ASP A 382 12.14 -38.63 17.08
N TRP A 383 12.55 -38.91 15.85
CA TRP A 383 11.76 -38.56 14.66
C TRP A 383 10.61 -39.54 14.36
N SER A 384 10.32 -40.50 15.26
CA SER A 384 9.34 -41.58 15.08
C SER A 384 7.90 -41.13 14.79
N ARG A 385 7.55 -39.87 15.10
CA ARG A 385 6.23 -39.26 14.84
C ARG A 385 6.30 -38.01 13.96
N LYS A 386 7.45 -37.72 13.36
CA LYS A 386 7.75 -36.44 12.67
C LYS A 386 7.89 -36.60 11.15
N GLU A 387 7.33 -37.68 10.59
CA GLU A 387 7.51 -38.11 9.19
C GLU A 387 7.21 -37.02 8.16
N GLU A 388 6.21 -36.15 8.37
CA GLU A 388 5.91 -35.06 7.44
C GLU A 388 7.07 -34.07 7.30
N HIS A 389 7.79 -33.80 8.40
CA HIS A 389 8.92 -32.88 8.43
C HIS A 389 10.21 -33.57 7.94
N VAL A 390 10.41 -34.85 8.29
CA VAL A 390 11.50 -35.67 7.74
C VAL A 390 11.35 -35.83 6.23
N GLY A 391 10.15 -36.10 5.72
CA GLY A 391 9.87 -36.23 4.28
C GLY A 391 10.06 -34.93 3.50
N LYS A 392 9.81 -33.77 4.12
CA LYS A 392 10.19 -32.46 3.56
C LYS A 392 11.71 -32.29 3.48
N LEU A 393 12.45 -32.72 4.51
CA LEU A 393 13.92 -32.67 4.50
C LEU A 393 14.53 -33.62 3.46
N LEU A 394 14.05 -34.86 3.38
CA LEU A 394 14.50 -35.86 2.40
C LEU A 394 14.32 -35.37 0.96
N LYS A 395 13.16 -34.79 0.61
CA LYS A 395 12.92 -34.21 -0.72
C LYS A 395 13.84 -33.03 -1.06
N LEU A 396 14.34 -32.31 -0.05
CA LEU A 396 15.33 -31.24 -0.25
C LEU A 396 16.74 -31.82 -0.46
N LEU A 397 17.08 -32.94 0.19
CA LEU A 397 18.32 -33.69 -0.09
C LEU A 397 18.31 -34.28 -1.51
N GLU A 398 17.23 -34.97 -1.89
CA GLU A 398 17.03 -35.48 -3.26
C GLU A 398 17.23 -34.37 -4.30
N ARG A 399 16.63 -33.19 -4.07
CA ARG A 399 16.74 -32.04 -4.98
C ARG A 399 18.15 -31.40 -5.01
N LYS A 400 18.95 -31.49 -3.94
CA LYS A 400 20.37 -31.07 -3.96
C LYS A 400 21.14 -31.98 -4.92
N PHE A 401 21.13 -33.28 -4.64
CA PHE A 401 21.99 -34.24 -5.33
C PHE A 401 21.51 -34.60 -6.74
N ALA A 402 20.23 -34.48 -7.07
CA ALA A 402 19.71 -34.67 -8.43
C ALA A 402 20.10 -33.54 -9.43
N GLY A 403 20.74 -32.46 -8.96
CA GLY A 403 21.24 -31.36 -9.80
C GLY A 403 22.76 -31.23 -9.89
N SER A 404 23.50 -32.14 -9.23
CA SER A 404 24.96 -32.11 -9.05
C SER A 404 25.71 -32.95 -10.06
#